data_AF-A0A502GYB4-F1
#
_entry.id   AF-A0A502GYB4-F1
#
_cell.length_a   1.000
_cell.length_b   1.000
_cell.length_c   1.000
_cell.angle_alpha   90.00
_cell.angle_beta   90.00
_cell.angle_gamma   90.00
#
_symmetry.space_group_name_H-M   'P 1'
#
loop_
_entity.id
_entity.type
_entity.pdbx_description
1 polymer ?
#
loop_
_entity_poly.entity_id
_entity_poly.type
_entity_poly.pdbx_seq_one_letter_code
_entity_poly.pdbx_strand_id
1 'polypeptide(L)'
;MKTNFTRGALAALALAAAWPLAGCKKNDDACAENEFFAAVATAPTTGMARVGVPLEIKTTVALGTPSCTESRQFQETPAGTGSTTLFVRPVGYYAKCACTGETPAPRALSYYFTAQQAGQYLVRFTSTADGTAFLTDTVTVR
;
A
#
# COMPACT_ATOMS: atom_id res chain seq x y z
N MET A 1 -46.94 8.66 60.43
CA MET A 1 -45.98 7.88 59.62
C MET A 1 -45.58 8.69 58.39
N LYS A 2 -44.35 8.53 57.93
CA LYS A 2 -43.57 9.42 57.06
C LYS A 2 -44.03 9.48 55.58
N THR A 3 -44.00 10.70 55.06
CA THR A 3 -43.71 11.24 53.71
C THR A 3 -43.29 10.31 52.55
N ASN A 4 -43.93 10.51 51.39
CA ASN A 4 -43.40 10.97 50.07
C ASN A 4 -43.88 10.17 48.85
N PHE A 5 -44.62 10.86 47.97
CA PHE A 5 -44.90 10.47 46.58
C PHE A 5 -43.82 11.08 45.69
N THR A 6 -43.14 10.27 44.89
CA THR A 6 -42.30 10.73 43.79
C THR A 6 -42.78 10.16 42.47
N ARG A 7 -42.99 11.09 41.54
CA ARG A 7 -43.39 10.90 40.14
C ARG A 7 -42.36 10.03 39.41
N GLY A 8 -42.78 8.88 38.90
CA GLY A 8 -42.03 8.08 37.93
C GLY A 8 -42.48 8.44 36.53
N ALA A 9 -41.61 9.10 35.77
CA ALA A 9 -41.86 9.53 34.40
C ALA A 9 -41.16 8.60 33.41
N LEU A 10 -41.77 8.52 32.22
CA LEU A 10 -41.16 8.44 30.89
C LEU A 10 -40.52 7.12 30.41
N ALA A 11 -41.24 6.56 29.42
CA ALA A 11 -40.77 6.25 28.05
C ALA A 11 -39.73 5.14 27.85
N ALA A 12 -40.20 4.07 27.21
CA ALA A 12 -39.39 3.16 26.42
C ALA A 12 -38.86 3.85 25.15
N LEU A 13 -37.56 3.74 24.87
CA LEU A 13 -37.02 3.85 23.52
C LEU A 13 -35.82 2.91 23.36
N ALA A 14 -35.82 2.23 22.22
CA ALA A 14 -34.92 1.16 21.82
C ALA A 14 -33.55 1.66 21.31
N LEU A 15 -32.69 0.68 20.99
CA LEU A 15 -31.51 0.73 20.12
C LEU A 15 -30.23 1.34 20.70
N ALA A 16 -29.30 0.44 21.05
CA ALA A 16 -28.13 0.14 20.23
C ALA A 16 -27.04 -0.39 21.18
N ALA A 17 -26.60 -1.63 20.95
CA ALA A 17 -25.33 -2.09 21.47
C ALA A 17 -24.25 -1.24 20.79
N ALA A 18 -23.92 -0.10 21.40
CA ALA A 18 -22.73 0.65 21.08
C ALA A 18 -21.54 -0.17 21.58
N TRP A 19 -21.09 -1.12 20.78
CA TRP A 19 -19.67 -1.44 20.82
C TRP A 19 -18.94 -0.13 20.59
N PRO A 20 -17.98 0.25 21.45
CA PRO A 20 -17.07 1.30 21.08
C PRO A 20 -16.35 0.76 19.84
N LEU A 21 -16.74 1.25 18.66
CA LEU A 21 -15.81 1.46 17.57
C LEU A 21 -14.67 2.20 18.24
N ALA A 22 -13.58 1.48 18.52
CA ALA A 22 -12.37 2.05 19.07
C ALA A 22 -11.82 2.99 18.00
N GLY A 23 -12.40 4.18 17.96
CA GLY A 23 -11.95 5.29 17.16
C GLY A 23 -10.52 5.55 17.58
N CYS A 24 -9.63 5.44 16.61
CA CYS A 24 -8.21 5.71 16.74
C CYS A 24 -8.01 7.00 17.53
N LYS A 25 -7.55 6.90 18.78
CA LYS A 25 -7.19 8.07 19.59
C LYS A 25 -5.92 8.65 18.98
N LYS A 26 -6.01 9.89 18.54
CA LYS A 26 -5.01 10.58 17.71
C LYS A 26 -3.70 10.96 18.43
N ASN A 27 -3.41 10.42 19.62
CA ASN A 27 -2.42 11.05 20.50
C ASN A 27 -1.45 10.13 21.26
N ASP A 28 -1.24 8.89 20.82
CA ASP A 28 -0.20 8.04 21.42
C ASP A 28 1.05 8.00 20.50
N ASP A 29 2.21 8.39 21.05
CA ASP A 29 3.56 8.25 20.43
C ASP A 29 3.91 6.79 20.05
N ALA A 30 3.04 5.82 20.37
CA ALA A 30 3.13 4.41 19.98
C ALA A 30 2.79 4.16 18.49
N CYS A 31 2.28 5.15 17.77
CA CYS A 31 1.83 5.05 16.38
C CYS A 31 2.92 5.36 15.34
N ALA A 32 4.17 4.93 15.57
CA ALA A 32 5.26 5.16 14.62
C ALA A 32 5.02 4.41 13.30
N GLU A 33 4.95 5.13 12.18
CA GLU A 33 4.96 4.59 10.82
C GLU A 33 6.26 3.81 10.60
N ASN A 34 6.15 2.50 10.34
CA ASN A 34 7.30 1.68 9.98
C ASN A 34 7.23 1.37 8.49
N GLU A 35 8.28 1.75 7.76
CA GLU A 35 8.48 1.40 6.37
C GLU A 35 8.77 -0.10 6.24
N PHE A 36 8.25 -0.72 5.18
CA PHE A 36 8.63 -2.06 4.79
C PHE A 36 8.64 -2.23 3.28
N PHE A 37 9.35 -3.26 2.82
CA PHE A 37 9.41 -3.63 1.42
C PHE A 37 8.45 -4.78 1.11
N ALA A 38 7.69 -4.61 0.03
CA ALA A 38 6.76 -5.63 -0.45
C ALA A 38 7.26 -6.27 -1.74
N ALA A 39 6.67 -7.42 -2.07
CA ALA A 39 7.01 -8.20 -3.25
C ALA A 39 6.00 -7.95 -4.38
N VAL A 40 6.48 -7.78 -5.61
CA VAL A 40 5.64 -7.80 -6.81
C VAL A 40 5.38 -9.26 -7.19
N ALA A 41 4.12 -9.65 -7.18
CA ALA A 41 3.65 -10.98 -7.58
C ALA A 41 3.49 -11.10 -9.10
N THR A 42 3.08 -10.01 -9.76
CA THR A 42 2.93 -9.96 -11.22
C THR A 42 3.31 -8.60 -11.77
N ALA A 43 4.06 -8.58 -12.86
CA ALA A 43 4.30 -7.42 -13.71
C ALA A 43 4.20 -7.86 -15.18
N PRO A 44 3.82 -6.98 -16.12
CA PRO A 44 3.94 -7.28 -17.54
C PRO A 44 5.40 -7.53 -17.91
N THR A 45 5.60 -8.25 -19.01
CA THR A 45 6.95 -8.66 -19.47
C THR A 45 7.44 -7.84 -20.67
N THR A 46 6.56 -7.04 -21.29
CA THR A 46 6.89 -6.15 -22.41
C THR A 46 6.01 -4.90 -22.43
N GLY A 47 6.62 -3.73 -22.62
CA GLY A 47 5.96 -2.43 -22.75
C GLY A 47 6.50 -1.58 -23.90
N MET A 48 5.69 -0.64 -24.39
CA MET A 48 6.10 0.39 -25.35
C MET A 48 5.81 1.77 -24.75
N ALA A 49 6.82 2.65 -24.76
CA ALA A 49 6.72 4.01 -24.26
C ALA A 49 7.19 5.02 -25.30
N ARG A 50 6.91 6.30 -25.03
CA ARG A 50 7.46 7.42 -25.79
C ARG A 50 8.44 8.21 -24.93
N VAL A 51 9.46 8.80 -25.54
CA VAL A 51 10.39 9.68 -24.83
C VAL A 51 9.63 10.80 -24.11
N GLY A 52 9.91 10.96 -22.81
CA GLY A 52 9.30 11.98 -21.95
C GLY A 52 7.84 11.74 -21.56
N VAL A 53 7.23 10.62 -21.97
CA VAL A 53 5.84 10.29 -21.64
C VAL A 53 5.78 9.15 -20.63
N PRO A 54 5.08 9.32 -19.49
CA PRO A 54 4.91 8.24 -18.52
C PRO A 54 4.16 7.04 -19.12
N LEU A 55 4.75 5.85 -18.99
CA LEU A 55 4.12 4.56 -19.24
C LEU A 55 3.61 3.99 -17.92
N GLU A 56 2.31 3.69 -17.84
CA GLU A 56 1.73 2.97 -16.72
C GLU A 56 2.03 1.46 -16.83
N ILE A 57 2.75 0.93 -15.85
CA ILE A 57 3.02 -0.49 -15.66
C ILE A 57 2.17 -0.98 -14.49
N LYS A 58 1.12 -1.75 -14.80
CA LYS A 58 0.22 -2.32 -13.80
C LYS A 58 0.84 -3.55 -13.16
N THR A 59 0.93 -3.55 -11.85
CA THR A 59 1.52 -4.62 -11.06
C THR A 59 0.54 -5.12 -10.02
N THR A 60 0.76 -6.34 -9.54
CA THR A 60 0.10 -6.85 -8.34
C THR A 60 1.15 -7.06 -7.27
N VAL A 61 0.95 -6.49 -6.08
CA VAL A 61 1.88 -6.53 -4.96
C VAL A 61 1.29 -7.37 -3.82
N ALA A 62 2.11 -8.27 -3.30
CA ALA A 62 1.82 -9.06 -2.11
C ALA A 62 2.27 -8.26 -0.88
N LEU A 63 1.31 -7.58 -0.25
CA LEU A 63 1.50 -6.92 1.04
C LEU A 63 1.31 -7.99 2.12
N GLY A 64 2.41 -8.47 2.71
CA GLY A 64 2.47 -9.71 3.49
C GLY A 64 1.66 -9.79 4.80
N THR A 65 0.74 -8.87 5.10
CA THR A 65 -0.13 -8.85 6.31
C THR A 65 -1.25 -7.79 6.16
N PRO A 66 -2.34 -7.77 6.96
CA PRO A 66 -3.57 -7.06 6.57
C PRO A 66 -3.48 -5.52 6.48
N SER A 67 -4.44 -5.01 5.71
CA SER A 67 -4.76 -3.70 5.12
C SER A 67 -4.47 -2.37 5.83
N CYS A 68 -3.82 -2.35 6.99
CA CYS A 68 -3.27 -1.12 7.56
C CYS A 68 -2.02 -0.66 6.79
N THR A 69 -1.67 -1.33 5.70
CA THR A 69 -0.61 -0.90 4.82
C THR A 69 -1.13 0.17 3.87
N GLU A 70 -0.65 1.40 4.02
CA GLU A 70 -0.67 2.35 2.92
C GLU A 70 0.53 2.08 2.03
N SER A 71 0.27 1.51 0.86
CA SER A 71 1.25 1.48 -0.22
C SER A 71 1.38 2.91 -0.73
N ARG A 72 2.44 3.61 -0.35
CA ARG A 72 2.60 4.99 -0.77
C ARG A 72 3.36 5.09 -2.09
N GLN A 73 4.43 4.31 -2.34
CA GLN A 73 5.31 4.56 -3.51
C GLN A 73 6.11 3.32 -3.97
N PHE A 74 6.67 3.41 -5.18
CA PHE A 74 7.77 2.58 -5.65
C PHE A 74 9.09 3.35 -5.48
N GLN A 75 10.11 2.69 -4.95
CA GLN A 75 11.46 3.21 -4.96
C GLN A 75 12.21 2.71 -6.20
N GLU A 76 12.84 3.64 -6.92
CA GLU A 76 13.65 3.35 -8.09
C GLU A 76 15.14 3.42 -7.75
N THR A 77 15.94 2.54 -8.32
CA THR A 77 17.40 2.58 -8.24
C THR A 77 17.98 2.18 -9.59
N PRO A 78 18.64 3.08 -10.33
CA PRO A 78 19.36 2.74 -11.53
C PRO A 78 20.52 1.79 -11.23
N ALA A 79 20.84 0.85 -12.13
CA ALA A 79 21.99 -0.05 -11.97
C ALA A 79 23.36 0.66 -12.09
N GLY A 80 23.35 1.94 -12.46
CA GLY A 80 24.52 2.80 -12.60
C GLY A 80 24.19 4.02 -13.46
N THR A 81 25.09 5.00 -13.51
CA THR A 81 24.94 6.19 -14.35
C THR A 81 24.83 5.80 -15.82
N GLY A 82 23.77 6.26 -16.49
CA GLY A 82 23.51 5.95 -17.90
C GLY A 82 22.99 4.53 -18.17
N SER A 83 22.72 3.73 -17.13
CA SER A 83 22.14 2.40 -17.31
C SER A 83 20.69 2.48 -17.78
N THR A 84 20.31 1.56 -18.66
CA THR A 84 18.90 1.34 -19.03
C THR A 84 18.22 0.31 -18.13
N THR A 85 18.90 -0.17 -17.08
CA THR A 85 18.33 -1.07 -16.08
C THR A 85 17.93 -0.29 -14.83
N LEU A 86 16.67 -0.44 -14.43
CA LEU A 86 16.09 0.14 -13.21
C LEU A 86 15.65 -0.98 -12.28
N PHE A 87 16.05 -0.90 -11.01
CA PHE A 87 15.49 -1.73 -9.95
C PHE A 87 14.34 -0.97 -9.31
N VAL A 88 13.19 -1.63 -9.22
CA VAL A 88 11.94 -1.05 -8.72
C VAL A 88 11.46 -1.89 -7.55
N ARG A 89 11.29 -1.24 -6.40
CA ARG A 89 10.89 -1.89 -5.16
C ARG A 89 9.62 -1.24 -4.60
N PRO A 90 8.53 -2.00 -4.38
CA PRO A 90 7.36 -1.47 -3.70
C PRO A 90 7.67 -1.16 -2.23
N VAL A 91 7.24 0.02 -1.78
CA VAL A 91 7.39 0.49 -0.41
C VAL A 91 6.01 0.67 0.23
N GLY A 92 5.80 -0.01 1.35
CA GLY A 92 4.58 0.10 2.16
C GLY A 92 4.88 0.74 3.51
N TYR A 93 3.85 1.37 4.09
CA TYR A 93 3.88 1.92 5.44
C TYR A 93 2.78 1.29 6.28
N TYR A 94 3.12 0.79 7.46
CA TYR A 94 2.12 0.31 8.41
C TYR A 94 1.48 1.48 9.19
N ALA A 95 0.17 1.70 9.01
CA ALA A 95 -0.65 2.56 9.85
C ALA A 95 -1.01 1.82 11.15
N LYS A 96 -0.47 2.26 12.29
CA LYS A 96 -0.55 1.53 13.56
C LYS A 96 -1.84 1.78 14.37
N CYS A 97 -3.00 1.44 13.82
CA CYS A 97 -4.20 1.21 14.63
C CYS A 97 -4.84 -0.13 14.23
N ALA A 98 -4.80 -1.10 15.16
CA ALA A 98 -5.44 -2.41 15.15
C ALA A 98 -6.23 -2.79 13.86
N CYS A 99 -5.53 -3.27 12.83
CA CYS A 99 -6.16 -4.06 11.78
C CYS A 99 -6.43 -5.49 12.30
N THR A 100 -7.40 -5.62 13.20
CA THR A 100 -7.88 -6.93 13.65
C THR A 100 -9.00 -7.40 12.73
N GLY A 101 -8.79 -8.52 12.04
CA GLY A 101 -9.88 -9.24 11.34
C GLY A 101 -9.81 -9.27 9.81
N GLU A 102 -8.78 -8.73 9.17
CA GLU A 102 -8.66 -8.78 7.71
C GLU A 102 -7.64 -9.83 7.22
N THR A 103 -7.92 -10.38 6.04
CA THR A 103 -7.12 -11.45 5.42
C THR A 103 -6.07 -10.83 4.47
N PRO A 104 -4.82 -11.33 4.44
CA PRO A 104 -3.83 -10.92 3.44
C PRO A 104 -4.40 -11.07 2.04
N ALA A 105 -4.34 -10.00 1.23
CA ALA A 105 -4.81 -10.02 -0.14
C ALA A 105 -3.88 -9.19 -1.03
N PRO A 106 -3.54 -9.67 -2.24
CA PRO A 106 -2.77 -8.89 -3.19
C PRO A 106 -3.46 -7.56 -3.55
N ARG A 107 -2.67 -6.54 -3.87
CA ARG A 107 -3.16 -5.21 -4.28
C ARG A 107 -2.64 -4.88 -5.67
N ALA A 108 -3.52 -4.35 -6.51
CA ALA A 108 -3.11 -3.78 -7.79
C ALA A 108 -2.47 -2.41 -7.55
N LEU A 109 -1.27 -2.18 -8.09
CA LEU A 109 -0.54 -0.92 -8.02
C LEU A 109 -0.01 -0.54 -9.40
N SER A 110 -0.02 0.75 -9.70
CA SER A 110 0.51 1.28 -10.95
C SER A 110 1.87 1.94 -10.71
N TYR A 111 2.89 1.43 -11.39
CA TYR A 111 4.20 2.05 -11.50
C TYR A 111 4.26 2.90 -12.76
N TYR A 112 4.80 4.13 -12.69
CA TYR A 112 4.86 5.04 -13.84
C TYR A 112 6.31 5.21 -14.28
N PHE A 113 6.69 4.48 -15.33
CA PHE A 113 8.03 4.56 -15.91
C PHE A 113 8.13 5.74 -16.88
N THR A 114 9.17 6.57 -16.77
CA THR A 114 9.46 7.64 -17.75
C THR A 114 10.93 7.63 -18.14
N ALA A 115 11.21 7.62 -19.45
CA ALA A 115 12.56 7.69 -19.99
C ALA A 115 12.79 9.00 -20.74
N GLN A 116 13.98 9.59 -20.56
CA GLN A 116 14.39 10.82 -21.24
C GLN A 116 15.08 10.58 -22.58
N GLN A 117 15.38 9.33 -22.92
CA GLN A 117 16.05 8.94 -24.15
C GLN A 117 15.39 7.70 -24.75
N ALA A 118 15.46 7.56 -26.07
CA ALA A 118 15.02 6.36 -26.75
C ALA A 118 15.97 5.20 -26.45
N GLY A 119 15.44 3.97 -26.44
CA GLY A 119 16.22 2.78 -26.14
C GLY A 119 15.39 1.66 -25.54
N GLN A 120 16.08 0.57 -25.20
CA GLN A 120 15.48 -0.56 -24.51
C GLN A 120 15.86 -0.53 -23.03
N TYR A 121 14.84 -0.53 -22.18
CA TYR A 121 14.97 -0.47 -20.72
C TYR A 121 14.52 -1.77 -20.07
N LEU A 122 15.25 -2.17 -19.03
CA LEU A 122 14.92 -3.32 -18.19
C LEU A 122 14.42 -2.82 -16.84
N VAL A 123 13.11 -2.92 -16.61
CA VAL A 123 12.48 -2.55 -15.34
C VAL A 123 12.37 -3.81 -14.49
N ARG A 124 13.18 -3.90 -13.43
CA ARG A 124 13.32 -5.08 -12.57
C ARG A 124 12.60 -4.87 -11.25
N PHE A 125 11.40 -5.43 -11.14
CA PHE A 125 10.59 -5.40 -9.92
C PHE A 125 11.03 -6.46 -8.93
N THR A 126 11.27 -6.11 -7.67
CA THR A 126 11.56 -7.11 -6.64
C THR A 126 10.37 -8.05 -6.44
N SER A 127 10.57 -9.35 -6.63
CA SER A 127 9.53 -10.38 -6.50
C SER A 127 9.54 -11.10 -5.15
N THR A 128 10.52 -10.78 -4.31
CA THR A 128 10.64 -11.22 -2.93
C THR A 128 10.89 -10.02 -2.02
N ALA A 129 10.44 -10.08 -0.77
CA ALA A 129 10.57 -8.96 0.17
C ALA A 129 12.02 -8.64 0.55
N ASP A 130 12.89 -9.66 0.57
CA ASP A 130 14.34 -9.52 0.74
C ASP A 130 15.03 -8.91 -0.50
N GLY A 131 14.35 -8.89 -1.65
CA GLY A 131 14.85 -8.38 -2.92
C GLY A 131 15.95 -9.23 -3.56
N THR A 132 15.98 -10.52 -3.26
CA THR A 132 16.91 -11.47 -3.88
C THR A 132 16.45 -11.92 -5.28
N ALA A 133 15.16 -11.81 -5.60
CA ALA A 133 14.60 -12.18 -6.90
C ALA A 133 13.84 -11.01 -7.57
N PHE A 134 13.73 -11.08 -8.91
CA PHE A 134 13.15 -10.03 -9.72
C PHE A 134 12.23 -10.56 -10.83
N LEU A 135 11.13 -9.85 -11.08
CA LEU A 135 10.38 -9.90 -12.34
C LEU A 135 10.89 -8.77 -13.25
N THR A 136 11.06 -9.04 -14.54
CA THR A 136 11.59 -8.04 -15.48
C THR A 136 10.55 -7.70 -16.54
N ASP A 137 10.26 -6.41 -16.69
CA ASP A 137 9.56 -5.85 -17.83
C ASP A 137 10.56 -5.20 -18.79
N THR A 138 10.42 -5.47 -20.08
CA THR A 138 11.24 -4.86 -21.12
C THR A 138 10.46 -3.75 -21.80
N VAL A 139 10.87 -2.50 -21.58
CA VAL A 139 10.22 -1.33 -22.16
C VAL A 139 11.03 -0.82 -23.34
N THR A 140 10.39 -0.77 -24.51
CA THR A 140 10.97 -0.12 -25.70
C THR A 140 10.48 1.32 -25.76
N VAL A 141 11.41 2.27 -25.69
CA VAL A 141 11.15 3.72 -25.75
C VAL A 141 11.57 4.23 -27.12
N ARG A 142 10.66 4.94 -27.79
CA ARG A 142 10.88 5.54 -29.11
C ARG A 142 10.34 6.96 -29.20
#